data_AF-A0A1H8WP61-F1
#
_entry.id   AF-A0A1H8WP61-F1
#
_cell.length_a   1.000
_cell.length_b   1.000
_cell.length_c   1.000
_cell.angle_alpha   90.00
_cell.angle_beta   90.00
_cell.angle_gamma   90.00
#
_symmetry.space_group_name_H-M   'P 1'
#
loop_
_entity.id
_entity.type
_entity.pdbx_description
1 polymer ?
#
loop_
_entity_poly.entity_id
_entity_poly.type
_entity_poly.pdbx_seq_one_letter_code
_entity_poly.pdbx_strand_id
1 'polypeptide(L)'
;MNFDHTSQKRLDGIHVDASELPPSAVLQSTLTSDVLQDTLTDAVRDMLAGTKKSERTLTLREQGLTARDGRYAPLVGCLDVREEDALPHQIPPEPVAHKNTLRYTVALGRGESAPVWSDYPTLKEALESDLVDDPLAVLAAAGVTPTIAARIDKDDFAERPRRQRENTLQLLATFATQCDVHLVCTWLRARWLADNLRSDPPLNFDSCLDTGRDGPHPAEEVASDALRTLNPECGSVQVLRELVDEPTQTVPQSSLPDLVRRDASTVSQHLNKHEGLDLVDRYSVGAGDHVLLCEAGSVLLDRLDAENGRQAKANCLFDTTRHSNKRPSKPPSQRGEGGPPRQQPLTAAADNTTTVARLASRSNHRAAVVFRLADSMRRRMIGASRQLCLAGCC
;
A
#
# COMPACT_ATOMS: atom_id res chain seq x y z
N MET A 1 7.38 -14.98 -13.57
CA MET A 1 7.67 -13.76 -14.35
C MET A 1 8.67 -12.95 -13.54
N ASN A 2 9.84 -12.64 -14.09
CA ASN A 2 10.83 -11.81 -13.38
C ASN A 2 10.37 -10.36 -13.41
N PHE A 3 9.89 -9.87 -12.27
CA PHE A 3 9.68 -8.43 -12.07
C PHE A 3 11.04 -7.73 -12.14
N ASP A 4 11.11 -6.67 -12.96
CA ASP A 4 12.35 -5.93 -13.19
C ASP A 4 12.82 -5.24 -11.89
N HIS A 5 14.03 -5.58 -11.42
CA HIS A 5 14.63 -5.07 -10.18
C HIS A 5 14.98 -3.56 -10.26
N THR A 6 14.79 -2.93 -11.42
CA THR A 6 15.13 -1.54 -11.70
C THR A 6 14.27 -0.53 -10.93
N SER A 7 12.98 -0.80 -10.71
CA SER A 7 12.11 0.11 -9.93
C SER A 7 12.45 0.12 -8.45
N GLN A 8 12.97 -0.99 -7.93
CA GLN A 8 13.38 -1.12 -6.52
C GLN A 8 14.67 -0.32 -6.27
N LYS A 9 15.62 -0.31 -7.23
CA LYS A 9 16.87 0.45 -7.15
C LYS A 9 16.73 1.98 -7.09
N ARG A 10 15.53 2.54 -7.28
CA ARG A 10 15.32 4.01 -7.33
C ARG A 10 15.15 4.67 -5.96
N LEU A 11 14.83 3.90 -4.92
CA LEU A 11 14.78 4.43 -3.56
C LEU A 11 16.15 4.18 -2.92
N ASP A 12 16.90 5.24 -2.65
CA ASP A 12 18.12 5.17 -1.83
C ASP A 12 17.72 4.81 -0.40
N GLY A 13 17.58 3.51 -0.13
CA GLY A 13 17.00 3.02 1.11
C GLY A 13 17.22 1.52 1.32
N ILE A 14 16.70 1.03 2.43
CA ILE A 14 16.80 -0.36 2.84
C ILE A 14 15.78 -1.18 2.05
N HIS A 15 16.25 -2.13 1.26
CA HIS A 15 15.38 -2.98 0.43
C HIS A 15 15.17 -4.33 1.09
N VAL A 16 13.92 -4.72 1.31
CA VAL A 16 13.58 -6.01 1.93
C VAL A 16 12.48 -6.69 1.13
N ASP A 17 12.62 -8.00 0.93
CA ASP A 17 11.56 -8.81 0.35
C ASP A 17 10.73 -9.47 1.45
N ALA A 18 9.54 -8.92 1.72
CA ALA A 18 8.63 -9.43 2.73
C ALA A 18 7.68 -10.53 2.19
N SER A 19 7.76 -10.83 0.90
CA SER A 19 6.88 -11.80 0.22
C SER A 19 7.11 -13.22 0.77
N GLU A 20 8.36 -13.69 0.64
CA GLU A 20 8.73 -15.08 0.95
C GLU A 20 9.35 -15.24 2.35
N LEU A 21 9.92 -14.17 2.90
CA LEU A 21 10.70 -14.25 4.14
C LEU A 21 9.82 -14.35 5.39
N PRO A 22 10.15 -15.23 6.36
CA PRO A 22 9.54 -15.20 7.70
C PRO A 22 9.78 -13.82 8.36
N PRO A 23 8.92 -13.38 9.29
CA PRO A 23 9.07 -12.07 9.93
C PRO A 23 10.45 -11.85 10.56
N SER A 24 11.05 -12.89 11.15
CA SER A 24 12.42 -12.84 11.69
C SER A 24 13.48 -12.59 10.61
N ALA A 25 13.32 -13.17 9.42
CA ALA A 25 14.22 -12.91 8.30
C ALA A 25 14.03 -11.50 7.70
N VAL A 26 12.79 -10.98 7.69
CA VAL A 26 12.52 -9.57 7.33
C VAL A 26 13.21 -8.62 8.31
N LEU A 27 13.05 -8.86 9.62
CA LEU A 27 13.71 -8.11 10.68
C LEU A 27 15.24 -8.19 10.54
N GLN A 28 15.78 -9.41 10.39
CA GLN A 28 17.21 -9.62 10.20
C GLN A 28 17.72 -8.88 8.96
N SER A 29 17.07 -9.05 7.80
CA SER A 29 17.49 -8.40 6.56
C SER A 29 17.52 -6.88 6.70
N THR A 30 16.55 -6.30 7.43
CA THR A 30 16.50 -4.87 7.72
C THR A 30 17.68 -4.46 8.61
N LEU A 31 17.91 -5.18 9.72
CA LEU A 31 18.97 -4.88 10.69
C LEU A 31 20.39 -5.17 10.19
N THR A 32 20.55 -6.04 9.19
CA THR A 32 21.82 -6.32 8.52
C THR A 32 22.11 -5.39 7.34
N SER A 33 21.19 -4.50 6.99
CA SER A 33 21.39 -3.57 5.88
C SER A 33 22.49 -2.56 6.22
N ASP A 34 23.49 -2.46 5.35
CA ASP A 34 24.60 -1.49 5.50
C ASP A 34 24.06 -0.07 5.70
N VAL A 35 23.03 0.31 4.93
CA VAL A 35 22.37 1.63 5.03
C VAL A 35 21.86 1.89 6.44
N LEU A 36 21.22 0.91 7.08
CA LEU A 36 20.70 1.09 8.43
C LEU A 36 21.82 1.13 9.47
N GLN A 37 22.83 0.26 9.32
CA GLN A 37 23.95 0.18 10.25
C GLN A 37 24.81 1.43 10.22
N ASP A 38 25.07 1.98 9.03
CA ASP A 38 25.77 3.24 8.83
C ASP A 38 24.95 4.39 9.43
N THR A 39 23.65 4.46 9.12
CA THR A 39 22.75 5.47 9.69
C THR A 39 22.71 5.43 11.22
N LEU A 40 22.63 4.23 11.82
CA LEU A 40 22.68 4.05 13.27
C LEU A 40 24.03 4.47 13.86
N THR A 41 25.12 4.12 13.18
CA THR A 41 26.47 4.48 13.63
C THR A 41 26.67 5.99 13.62
N ASP A 42 26.26 6.65 12.54
CA ASP A 42 26.36 8.11 12.41
C ASP A 42 25.44 8.83 13.39
N ALA A 43 24.21 8.35 13.58
CA ALA A 43 23.30 8.87 14.61
C ALA A 43 23.92 8.83 16.02
N VAL A 44 24.59 7.74 16.37
CA VAL A 44 25.25 7.59 17.67
C VAL A 44 26.47 8.50 17.80
N ARG A 45 27.27 8.61 16.74
CA ARG A 45 28.41 9.54 16.70
C ARG A 45 27.96 10.98 16.90
N ASP A 46 26.89 11.38 16.24
CA ASP A 46 26.33 12.73 16.35
C ASP A 46 25.80 13.00 17.76
N MET A 47 25.07 12.05 18.37
CA MET A 47 24.60 12.17 19.75
C MET A 47 25.74 12.24 20.77
N LEU A 48 26.86 11.56 20.51
CA LEU A 48 28.01 11.51 21.41
C LEU A 48 29.08 12.56 21.11
N ALA A 49 28.87 13.39 20.09
CA ALA A 49 29.81 14.44 19.70
C ALA A 49 30.11 15.38 20.90
N GLY A 50 31.38 15.47 21.29
CA GLY A 50 31.82 16.29 22.42
C GLY A 50 31.60 15.67 23.80
N THR A 51 31.00 14.48 23.89
CA THR A 51 30.77 13.76 25.16
C THR A 51 32.01 12.96 25.56
N LYS A 52 32.46 13.11 26.82
CA LYS A 52 33.57 12.33 27.34
C LYS A 52 33.22 10.84 27.39
N LYS A 53 34.19 9.96 27.15
CA LYS A 53 34.01 8.49 27.15
C LYS A 53 33.31 7.96 28.41
N SER A 54 33.62 8.51 29.58
CA SER A 54 33.00 8.15 30.86
C SER A 54 31.54 8.55 31.00
N GLU A 55 31.09 9.55 30.23
CA GLU A 55 29.74 10.12 30.29
C GLU A 55 28.81 9.57 29.19
N ARG A 56 29.36 8.96 28.13
CA ARG A 56 28.59 8.45 26.97
C ARG A 56 27.37 7.61 27.35
N THR A 57 27.51 6.66 28.27
CA THR A 57 26.39 5.81 28.72
C THR A 57 25.29 6.62 29.41
N LEU A 58 25.67 7.61 30.21
CA LEU A 58 24.70 8.49 30.88
C LEU A 58 23.97 9.35 29.85
N THR A 59 24.71 9.97 28.92
CA THR A 59 24.16 10.78 27.83
C THR A 59 23.16 9.98 26.99
N LEU A 60 23.49 8.75 26.59
CA LEU A 60 22.56 7.90 25.83
C LEU A 60 21.28 7.57 26.63
N ARG A 61 21.41 7.32 27.94
CA ARG A 61 20.23 7.08 28.80
C ARG A 61 19.35 8.31 28.94
N GLU A 62 19.96 9.50 29.07
CA GLU A 62 19.24 10.79 29.11
C GLU A 62 18.51 11.08 27.80
N GLN A 63 19.03 10.60 26.67
CA GLN A 63 18.36 10.63 25.36
C GLN A 63 17.26 9.57 25.21
N GLY A 64 16.94 8.81 26.27
CA GLY A 64 15.84 7.85 26.28
C GLY A 64 16.20 6.43 25.86
N LEU A 65 17.48 6.08 25.70
CA LEU A 65 17.91 4.70 25.45
C LEU A 65 17.85 3.89 26.75
N THR A 66 16.63 3.58 27.19
CA THR A 66 16.34 2.87 28.45
C THR A 66 16.08 1.38 28.27
N ALA A 67 16.12 0.87 27.05
CA ALA A 67 15.84 -0.52 26.79
C ALA A 67 16.73 -1.49 27.58
N ARG A 68 16.10 -2.61 27.95
CA ARG A 68 16.67 -3.66 28.80
C ARG A 68 17.30 -3.10 30.08
N ASP A 69 16.54 -2.27 30.80
CA ASP A 69 16.99 -1.60 32.02
C ASP A 69 18.26 -0.74 31.81
N GLY A 70 18.35 -0.09 30.64
CA GLY A 70 19.47 0.75 30.25
C GLY A 70 20.76 -0.02 29.95
N ARG A 71 20.68 -1.33 29.67
CA ARG A 71 21.83 -2.15 29.22
C ARG A 71 22.14 -1.96 27.74
N TYR A 72 21.20 -1.44 26.96
CA TYR A 72 21.44 -1.15 25.54
C TYR A 72 22.36 0.06 25.32
N ALA A 73 22.19 1.12 26.12
CA ALA A 73 23.03 2.33 26.05
C ALA A 73 24.55 2.08 26.05
N PRO A 74 25.16 1.30 26.98
CA PRO A 74 26.60 1.04 26.95
C PRO A 74 27.03 0.20 25.73
N LEU A 75 26.15 -0.64 25.17
CA LEU A 75 26.44 -1.42 23.96
C LEU A 75 26.47 -0.54 22.71
N VAL A 76 25.47 0.35 22.57
CA VAL A 76 25.38 1.28 21.45
C VAL A 76 26.51 2.30 21.49
N GLY A 77 26.93 2.75 22.68
CA GLY A 77 28.09 3.62 22.84
C GLY A 77 29.39 3.06 22.28
N CYS A 78 29.48 1.75 22.05
CA CYS A 78 30.61 1.11 21.38
C CYS A 78 30.64 1.35 19.86
N LEU A 79 29.57 1.86 19.23
CA LEU A 79 29.55 2.21 17.81
C LEU A 79 30.45 3.43 17.49
N ASP A 80 30.66 4.31 18.48
CA ASP A 80 31.50 5.51 18.39
C ASP A 80 32.92 5.30 18.97
N VAL A 81 33.35 4.06 19.22
CA VAL A 81 34.75 3.84 19.60
C VAL A 81 35.58 3.91 18.32
N ARG A 82 36.52 4.85 18.26
CA ARG A 82 37.54 4.96 17.20
C ARG A 82 38.81 4.21 17.59
N GLU A 83 39.54 3.74 16.58
CA GLU A 83 40.75 2.91 16.75
C GLU A 83 41.82 3.62 17.57
N GLU A 84 41.86 4.93 17.40
CA GLU A 84 42.79 5.86 18.06
C GLU A 84 42.53 5.98 19.59
N ASP A 85 41.33 5.65 20.06
CA ASP A 85 40.87 5.83 21.45
C ASP A 85 40.88 4.53 22.28
N ALA A 86 41.39 3.42 21.72
CA ALA A 86 41.43 2.11 22.37
C ALA A 86 42.65 1.99 23.31
N LEU A 87 42.39 1.93 24.62
CA LEU A 87 43.42 1.61 25.62
C LEU A 87 43.86 0.13 25.48
N PRO A 88 45.17 -0.20 25.43
CA PRO A 88 45.69 -1.51 25.03
C PRO A 88 45.24 -2.74 25.86
N HIS A 89 44.63 -2.56 27.03
CA HIS A 89 44.54 -3.63 28.04
C HIS A 89 43.16 -3.86 28.71
N GLN A 90 42.08 -3.17 28.31
CA GLN A 90 40.79 -3.31 29.02
C GLN A 90 39.54 -3.48 28.13
N ILE A 91 39.66 -3.37 26.81
CA ILE A 91 38.54 -3.50 25.87
C ILE A 91 38.98 -4.48 24.78
N PRO A 92 38.13 -5.44 24.35
CA PRO A 92 38.44 -6.25 23.18
C PRO A 92 38.82 -5.32 22.01
N PRO A 93 39.81 -5.68 21.17
CA PRO A 93 40.32 -4.80 20.11
C PRO A 93 39.14 -4.20 19.34
N GLU A 94 39.14 -2.89 19.12
CA GLU A 94 37.98 -2.08 18.70
C GLU A 94 37.17 -2.60 17.48
N PRO A 95 37.78 -3.27 16.48
CA PRO A 95 37.03 -3.98 15.44
C PRO A 95 36.08 -5.04 15.99
N VAL A 96 36.33 -5.57 17.18
CA VAL A 96 35.53 -6.56 17.88
C VAL A 96 34.37 -5.91 18.64
N ALA A 97 34.57 -4.76 19.29
CA ALA A 97 33.49 -4.09 20.03
C ALA A 97 32.41 -3.54 19.08
N HIS A 98 32.81 -2.80 18.05
CA HIS A 98 31.89 -2.30 17.02
C HIS A 98 31.18 -3.45 16.30
N LYS A 99 31.92 -4.48 15.83
CA LYS A 99 31.30 -5.65 15.18
C LYS A 99 30.41 -6.46 16.12
N ASN A 100 30.74 -6.55 17.41
CA ASN A 100 29.90 -7.24 18.38
C ASN A 100 28.61 -6.47 18.64
N THR A 101 28.67 -5.14 18.70
CA THR A 101 27.47 -4.29 18.79
C THR A 101 26.57 -4.47 17.57
N LEU A 102 27.13 -4.42 16.35
CA LEU A 102 26.34 -4.69 15.14
C LEU A 102 25.77 -6.11 15.13
N ARG A 103 26.57 -7.11 15.50
CA ARG A 103 26.12 -8.51 15.64
C ARG A 103 25.00 -8.65 16.66
N TYR A 104 25.06 -7.90 17.76
CA TYR A 104 24.01 -7.89 18.78
C TYR A 104 22.71 -7.31 18.24
N THR A 105 22.78 -6.14 17.57
CA THR A 105 21.61 -5.56 16.90
C THR A 105 21.01 -6.54 15.91
N VAL A 106 21.85 -7.24 15.12
CA VAL A 106 21.38 -8.28 14.19
C VAL A 106 20.78 -9.50 14.92
N ALA A 107 21.35 -9.91 16.06
CA ALA A 107 20.87 -11.06 16.83
C ALA A 107 19.46 -10.84 17.40
N LEU A 108 19.07 -9.59 17.70
CA LEU A 108 17.68 -9.24 18.04
C LEU A 108 16.69 -9.76 17.00
N GLY A 109 17.09 -9.77 15.71
CA GLY A 109 16.25 -10.26 14.62
C GLY A 109 16.13 -11.78 14.52
N ARG A 110 17.08 -12.53 15.09
CA ARG A 110 17.16 -13.99 14.95
C ARG A 110 16.48 -14.77 16.06
N GLY A 111 16.26 -14.15 17.23
CA GLY A 111 15.87 -14.89 18.44
C GLY A 111 16.90 -15.94 18.86
N GLU A 112 18.12 -15.86 18.31
CA GLU A 112 19.24 -16.75 18.62
C GLU A 112 20.01 -16.19 19.82
N SER A 113 20.45 -17.09 20.72
CA SER A 113 21.25 -16.72 21.88
C SER A 113 22.65 -16.26 21.44
N ALA A 114 22.96 -14.96 21.53
CA ALA A 114 24.36 -14.55 21.44
C ALA A 114 25.10 -15.01 22.72
N PRO A 115 26.31 -15.57 22.61
CA PRO A 115 26.97 -16.31 23.68
C PRO A 115 27.39 -15.49 24.91
N VAL A 116 27.23 -14.16 24.90
CA VAL A 116 27.72 -13.27 25.96
C VAL A 116 26.62 -12.85 26.95
N TRP A 117 25.34 -12.89 26.58
CA TRP A 117 24.22 -12.51 27.46
C TRP A 117 23.01 -13.42 27.19
N SER A 118 22.63 -14.27 28.15
CA SER A 118 21.76 -15.43 27.95
C SER A 118 20.25 -15.15 27.83
N ASP A 119 19.81 -13.91 27.94
CA ASP A 119 18.38 -13.56 27.96
C ASP A 119 18.03 -12.78 26.69
N TYR A 120 17.40 -13.44 25.72
CA TYR A 120 16.92 -12.83 24.47
C TYR A 120 15.41 -12.94 24.33
N PRO A 121 14.76 -11.90 23.79
CA PRO A 121 13.34 -11.87 23.53
C PRO A 121 12.97 -12.81 22.38
N THR A 122 11.81 -13.42 22.50
CA THR A 122 11.06 -13.96 21.37
C THR A 122 10.69 -12.85 20.40
N LEU A 123 10.39 -13.18 19.12
CA LEU A 123 9.90 -12.19 18.14
C LEU A 123 8.73 -11.35 18.67
N LYS A 124 7.88 -11.94 19.52
CA LYS A 124 6.76 -11.23 20.13
C LYS A 124 7.23 -10.13 21.08
N GLU A 125 8.18 -10.45 21.97
CA GLU A 125 8.79 -9.48 22.89
C GLU A 125 9.59 -8.41 22.11
N ALA A 126 10.24 -8.80 21.01
CA ALA A 126 10.91 -7.85 20.12
C ALA A 126 9.94 -6.86 19.47
N LEU A 127 8.75 -7.31 19.05
CA LEU A 127 7.72 -6.46 18.46
C LEU A 127 7.01 -5.57 19.49
N GLU A 128 6.89 -6.02 20.73
CA GLU A 128 6.13 -5.34 21.78
C GLU A 128 6.97 -4.34 22.60
N SER A 129 8.29 -4.52 22.72
CA SER A 129 9.14 -3.62 23.53
C SER A 129 10.53 -3.42 22.91
N ASP A 130 11.33 -4.48 22.74
CA ASP A 130 12.77 -4.31 22.47
C ASP A 130 13.04 -3.52 21.18
N LEU A 131 12.32 -3.74 20.07
CA LEU A 131 12.63 -3.00 18.83
C LEU A 131 12.34 -1.50 18.93
N VAL A 132 11.27 -1.13 19.63
CA VAL A 132 10.86 0.28 19.81
C VAL A 132 11.82 0.99 20.77
N ASP A 133 12.20 0.31 21.85
CA ASP A 133 13.04 0.87 22.90
C ASP A 133 14.56 0.78 22.56
N ASP A 134 14.98 -0.13 21.68
CA ASP A 134 16.39 -0.35 21.26
C ASP A 134 16.77 0.47 20.00
N PRO A 135 16.90 -0.10 18.77
CA PRO A 135 17.51 0.63 17.66
C PRO A 135 16.63 1.76 17.13
N LEU A 136 15.30 1.65 17.26
CA LEU A 136 14.40 2.70 16.81
C LEU A 136 14.44 3.92 17.74
N ALA A 137 14.67 3.73 19.04
CA ALA A 137 14.88 4.82 19.99
C ALA A 137 16.15 5.63 19.66
N VAL A 138 17.22 4.97 19.19
CA VAL A 138 18.44 5.64 18.72
C VAL A 138 18.13 6.59 17.56
N LEU A 139 17.42 6.10 16.55
CA LEU A 139 17.02 6.88 15.38
C LEU A 139 16.09 8.04 15.78
N ALA A 140 15.15 7.78 16.68
CA ALA A 140 14.23 8.78 17.22
C ALA A 140 14.98 9.90 17.96
N ALA A 141 15.91 9.53 18.85
CA ALA A 141 16.71 10.47 19.62
C ALA A 141 17.62 11.33 18.73
N ALA A 142 18.20 10.74 17.68
CA ALA A 142 18.99 11.46 16.69
C ALA A 142 18.14 12.25 15.67
N GLY A 143 16.81 12.07 15.65
CA GLY A 143 15.92 12.71 14.69
C GLY A 143 16.10 12.25 13.24
N VAL A 144 16.67 11.06 13.03
CA VAL A 144 16.95 10.50 11.70
C VAL A 144 15.85 9.51 11.31
N THR A 145 15.39 9.56 10.06
CA THR A 145 14.31 8.70 9.55
C THR A 145 14.77 7.97 8.29
N PRO A 146 15.36 6.76 8.41
CA PRO A 146 15.80 6.00 7.24
C PRO A 146 14.59 5.46 6.46
N THR A 147 14.78 5.28 5.14
CA THR A 147 13.72 4.76 4.25
C THR A 147 13.82 3.24 4.12
N ILE A 148 12.71 2.52 4.27
CA ILE A 148 12.60 1.07 4.07
C ILE A 148 11.60 0.79 2.95
N ALA A 149 12.05 0.17 1.86
CA ALA A 149 11.21 -0.31 0.78
C ALA A 149 10.98 -1.82 0.92
N ALA A 150 9.80 -2.20 1.39
CA ALA A 150 9.38 -3.59 1.58
C ALA A 150 8.55 -4.09 0.39
N ARG A 151 9.09 -5.05 -0.36
CA ARG A 151 8.38 -5.70 -1.45
C ARG A 151 7.40 -6.74 -0.91
N ILE A 152 6.16 -6.72 -1.39
CA ILE A 152 5.15 -7.74 -1.07
C ILE A 152 4.53 -8.28 -2.36
N ASP A 153 4.81 -9.54 -2.68
CA ASP A 153 4.18 -10.31 -3.74
C ASP A 153 2.91 -11.02 -3.24
N LYS A 154 1.85 -11.04 -4.07
CA LYS A 154 0.54 -11.57 -3.68
C LYS A 154 0.61 -13.07 -3.49
N ASP A 155 1.20 -13.75 -4.47
CA ASP A 155 0.99 -15.18 -4.63
C ASP A 155 1.70 -15.89 -3.47
N ASP A 156 2.93 -15.47 -3.19
CA ASP A 156 3.70 -16.00 -2.06
C ASP A 156 3.18 -15.49 -0.72
N PHE A 157 2.88 -14.20 -0.58
CA PHE A 157 2.48 -13.64 0.72
C PHE A 157 1.09 -14.10 1.16
N ALA A 158 0.12 -14.19 0.24
CA ALA A 158 -1.25 -14.58 0.56
C ALA A 158 -1.38 -16.06 0.93
N GLU A 159 -0.51 -16.93 0.41
CA GLU A 159 -0.49 -18.36 0.74
C GLU A 159 0.05 -18.67 2.15
N ARG A 160 0.75 -17.71 2.76
CA ARG A 160 1.36 -17.90 4.10
C ARG A 160 0.32 -18.01 5.20
N PRO A 161 0.63 -18.68 6.33
CA PRO A 161 -0.25 -18.70 7.49
C PRO A 161 -0.62 -17.28 7.97
N ARG A 162 -1.89 -17.05 8.30
CA ARG A 162 -2.41 -15.73 8.73
C ARG A 162 -1.53 -15.05 9.77
N ARG A 163 -1.13 -15.78 10.81
CA ARG A 163 -0.26 -15.29 11.89
C ARG A 163 1.10 -14.76 11.39
N GLN A 164 1.69 -15.39 10.37
CA GLN A 164 2.96 -14.90 9.82
C GLN A 164 2.77 -13.61 9.02
N ARG A 165 1.68 -13.50 8.27
CA ARG A 165 1.34 -12.28 7.52
C ARG A 165 1.12 -11.12 8.48
N GLU A 166 0.32 -11.33 9.52
CA GLU A 166 0.06 -10.34 10.58
C GLU A 166 1.35 -9.91 11.28
N ASN A 167 2.20 -10.86 11.71
CA ASN A 167 3.47 -10.53 12.35
C ASN A 167 4.41 -9.74 11.42
N THR A 168 4.44 -10.05 10.12
CA THR A 168 5.27 -9.31 9.14
C THR A 168 4.79 -7.88 8.99
N LEU A 169 3.47 -7.69 8.88
CA LEU A 169 2.88 -6.35 8.74
C LEU A 169 2.98 -5.54 10.03
N GLN A 170 2.82 -6.19 11.18
CA GLN A 170 3.05 -5.56 12.49
C GLN A 170 4.51 -5.13 12.64
N LEU A 171 5.46 -5.94 12.20
CA LEU A 171 6.87 -5.57 12.18
C LEU A 171 7.12 -4.31 11.33
N LEU A 172 6.59 -4.28 10.11
CA LEU A 172 6.70 -3.12 9.23
C LEU A 172 6.00 -1.89 9.82
N ALA A 173 4.89 -2.09 10.55
CA ALA A 173 4.23 -1.03 11.31
C ALA A 173 5.11 -0.48 12.43
N THR A 174 5.80 -1.36 13.17
CA THR A 174 6.75 -0.94 14.20
C THR A 174 7.88 -0.11 13.61
N PHE A 175 8.46 -0.54 12.48
CA PHE A 175 9.45 0.25 11.75
C PHE A 175 8.90 1.61 11.31
N ALA A 176 7.65 1.69 10.85
CA ALA A 176 7.05 2.93 10.38
C ALA A 176 6.91 4.02 11.45
N THR A 177 7.09 3.69 12.74
CA THR A 177 7.10 4.67 13.82
C THR A 177 8.32 5.60 13.77
N GLN A 178 9.47 5.11 13.28
CA GLN A 178 10.73 5.87 13.22
C GLN A 178 11.42 5.85 11.85
N CYS A 179 10.99 4.98 10.95
CA CYS A 179 11.48 4.86 9.59
C CYS A 179 10.39 5.26 8.59
N ASP A 180 10.78 5.66 7.39
CA ASP A 180 9.86 5.88 6.29
C ASP A 180 9.62 4.57 5.55
N VAL A 181 8.54 3.87 5.88
CA VAL A 181 8.25 2.51 5.34
C VAL A 181 7.33 2.60 4.14
N HIS A 182 7.83 2.09 3.02
CA HIS A 182 7.18 2.01 1.72
C HIS A 182 6.89 0.55 1.36
N LEU A 183 5.63 0.21 1.14
CA LEU A 183 5.22 -1.09 0.60
C LEU A 183 5.21 -1.04 -0.91
N VAL A 184 6.08 -1.81 -1.55
CA VAL A 184 6.17 -1.94 -3.01
C VAL A 184 5.36 -3.16 -3.44
N CYS A 185 4.18 -2.94 -4.00
CA CYS A 185 3.27 -4.01 -4.41
C CYS A 185 2.37 -3.56 -5.57
N THR A 186 1.75 -4.48 -6.31
CA THR A 186 0.79 -4.08 -7.36
C THR A 186 -0.48 -3.49 -6.74
N TRP A 187 -1.23 -2.67 -7.49
CA TRP A 187 -2.50 -2.10 -7.02
C TRP A 187 -3.49 -3.15 -6.49
N LEU A 188 -3.54 -4.35 -7.12
CA LEU A 188 -4.44 -5.42 -6.66
C LEU A 188 -4.08 -5.88 -5.25
N ARG A 189 -2.78 -5.91 -4.97
CA ARG A 189 -2.20 -6.34 -3.69
C ARG A 189 -2.48 -5.34 -2.60
N ALA A 190 -2.34 -4.04 -2.91
CA ALA A 190 -2.67 -2.99 -1.98
C ALA A 190 -4.14 -3.01 -1.58
N ARG A 191 -5.04 -3.16 -2.57
CA ARG A 191 -6.48 -3.31 -2.31
C ARG A 191 -6.76 -4.56 -1.49
N TRP A 192 -6.14 -5.69 -1.81
CA TRP A 192 -6.28 -6.92 -1.02
C TRP A 192 -5.77 -6.75 0.42
N LEU A 193 -4.63 -6.10 0.62
CA LEU A 193 -4.11 -5.78 1.96
C LEU A 193 -5.09 -4.89 2.73
N ALA A 194 -5.59 -3.82 2.11
CA ALA A 194 -6.55 -2.91 2.70
C ALA A 194 -7.87 -3.61 3.09
N ASP A 195 -8.37 -4.52 2.24
CA ASP A 195 -9.62 -5.24 2.47
C ASP A 195 -9.49 -6.31 3.57
N ASN A 196 -8.35 -7.02 3.64
CA ASN A 196 -8.17 -8.13 4.59
C ASN A 196 -7.66 -7.68 5.96
N LEU A 197 -7.00 -6.52 6.05
CA LEU A 197 -6.45 -5.98 7.30
C LEU A 197 -7.37 -4.99 8.01
N ARG A 198 -8.51 -4.64 7.40
CA ARG A 198 -9.47 -3.68 7.96
C ARG A 198 -10.13 -4.13 9.26
N SER A 199 -10.03 -5.42 9.60
CA SER A 199 -10.76 -6.05 10.70
C SER A 199 -9.98 -6.16 12.02
N ASP A 200 -8.66 -5.90 12.05
CA ASP A 200 -7.83 -5.88 13.28
C ASP A 200 -6.66 -4.87 13.12
N PRO A 201 -6.57 -3.77 13.90
CA PRO A 201 -5.69 -2.60 13.64
C PRO A 201 -4.24 -2.83 14.14
N PRO A 202 -3.19 -2.17 13.56
CA PRO A 202 -2.95 -0.72 13.71
C PRO A 202 -2.46 0.00 12.42
N LEU A 203 -2.75 -0.55 11.25
CA LEU A 203 -2.21 -0.05 9.98
C LEU A 203 -3.19 0.91 9.31
N ASN A 204 -2.89 2.21 9.38
CA ASN A 204 -3.46 3.17 8.44
C ASN A 204 -2.54 3.20 7.23
N PHE A 205 -3.04 2.82 6.06
CA PHE A 205 -2.32 3.03 4.82
C PHE A 205 -2.59 4.46 4.36
N ASP A 206 -1.54 5.26 4.25
CA ASP A 206 -1.67 6.50 3.47
C ASP A 206 -1.46 6.07 2.04
N SER A 207 -2.47 6.24 1.20
CA SER A 207 -2.28 6.11 -0.24
C SER A 207 -1.50 7.33 -0.73
N CYS A 208 -0.26 7.47 -0.26
CA CYS A 208 0.69 8.43 -0.77
C CYS A 208 1.25 7.79 -2.03
N LEU A 209 0.55 7.99 -3.15
CA LEU A 209 1.16 7.87 -4.46
C LEU A 209 2.22 8.98 -4.50
N ASP A 210 3.44 8.66 -4.12
CA ASP A 210 4.54 9.62 -4.25
C ASP A 210 4.92 9.73 -5.73
N THR A 211 4.11 10.52 -6.43
CA THR A 211 4.53 11.34 -7.56
C THR A 211 4.46 12.82 -7.12
N GLY A 212 5.02 13.17 -5.95
CA GLY A 212 5.35 14.55 -5.60
C GLY A 212 4.23 15.59 -5.71
N ARG A 213 2.98 15.26 -5.35
CA ARG A 213 1.88 16.24 -5.33
C ARG A 213 1.00 16.07 -4.09
N ASP A 214 1.32 16.81 -3.03
CA ASP A 214 0.41 17.08 -1.92
C ASP A 214 -0.75 17.99 -2.41
N GLY A 215 -1.87 17.36 -2.71
CA GLY A 215 -3.15 17.99 -3.06
C GLY A 215 -4.27 16.93 -3.01
N PRO A 216 -5.56 17.31 -3.05
CA PRO A 216 -6.63 16.35 -3.30
C PRO A 216 -6.22 15.49 -4.50
N HIS A 217 -6.31 14.17 -4.35
CA HIS A 217 -5.79 13.22 -5.33
C HIS A 217 -6.23 13.66 -6.74
N PRO A 218 -5.31 13.97 -7.67
CA PRO A 218 -5.68 14.58 -8.95
C PRO A 218 -6.69 13.72 -9.70
N ALA A 219 -6.58 12.40 -9.62
CA ALA A 219 -7.55 11.48 -10.21
C ALA A 219 -8.97 11.59 -9.61
N GLU A 220 -9.13 11.90 -8.32
CA GLU A 220 -10.44 12.06 -7.67
C GLU A 220 -11.08 13.41 -8.02
N GLU A 221 -10.28 14.46 -8.16
CA GLU A 221 -10.73 15.77 -8.64
C GLU A 221 -11.11 15.70 -10.12
N VAL A 222 -10.25 15.12 -10.95
CA VAL A 222 -10.51 14.85 -12.37
C VAL A 222 -11.75 13.96 -12.54
N ALA A 223 -11.89 12.89 -11.76
CA ALA A 223 -13.11 12.07 -11.79
C ALA A 223 -14.35 12.86 -11.36
N SER A 224 -14.24 13.76 -10.39
CA SER A 224 -15.34 14.62 -9.95
C SER A 224 -15.75 15.65 -11.02
N ASP A 225 -14.79 16.23 -11.73
CA ASP A 225 -15.05 17.17 -12.83
C ASP A 225 -15.55 16.46 -14.09
N ALA A 226 -15.03 15.27 -14.36
CA ALA A 226 -15.54 14.38 -15.39
C ALA A 226 -17.00 13.98 -15.11
N LEU A 227 -17.37 13.66 -13.86
CA LEU A 227 -18.76 13.38 -13.46
C LEU A 227 -19.71 14.55 -13.73
N ARG A 228 -19.24 15.80 -13.59
CA ARG A 228 -20.04 17.00 -13.90
C ARG A 228 -20.24 17.20 -15.40
N THR A 229 -19.33 16.66 -16.22
CA THR A 229 -19.26 16.91 -17.67
C THR A 229 -19.78 15.75 -18.51
N LEU A 230 -19.70 14.52 -18.01
CA LEU A 230 -20.13 13.30 -18.68
C LEU A 230 -21.53 12.91 -18.24
N ASN A 231 -22.39 12.63 -19.21
CA ASN A 231 -23.70 12.04 -18.93
C ASN A 231 -23.49 10.53 -18.64
N PRO A 232 -23.93 10.01 -17.49
CA PRO A 232 -23.71 8.63 -17.07
C PRO A 232 -24.30 7.58 -18.03
N GLU A 233 -25.36 7.95 -18.77
CA GLU A 233 -26.06 7.06 -19.71
C GLU A 233 -25.58 7.25 -21.17
N CYS A 234 -24.55 8.06 -21.41
CA CYS A 234 -24.09 8.32 -22.77
C CYS A 234 -23.07 7.28 -23.26
N GLY A 235 -23.04 7.13 -24.58
CA GLY A 235 -22.13 6.20 -25.25
C GLY A 235 -20.64 6.39 -24.93
N SER A 236 -20.24 7.58 -24.47
CA SER A 236 -18.89 7.88 -24.00
C SER A 236 -18.49 7.00 -22.81
N VAL A 237 -19.36 6.83 -21.81
CA VAL A 237 -19.05 6.02 -20.61
C VAL A 237 -18.89 4.54 -20.97
N GLN A 238 -19.62 4.08 -21.99
CA GLN A 238 -19.51 2.71 -22.47
C GLN A 238 -18.13 2.39 -23.06
N VAL A 239 -17.48 3.35 -23.72
CA VAL A 239 -16.08 3.19 -24.18
C VAL A 239 -15.15 2.92 -22.98
N LEU A 240 -15.33 3.62 -21.87
CA LEU A 240 -14.52 3.42 -20.67
C LEU A 240 -14.80 2.06 -20.00
N ARG A 241 -16.05 1.61 -20.00
CA ARG A 241 -16.43 0.29 -19.48
C ARG A 241 -15.79 -0.86 -20.26
N GLU A 242 -15.81 -0.78 -21.60
CA GLU A 242 -15.12 -1.78 -22.44
C GLU A 242 -13.60 -1.77 -22.19
N LEU A 243 -12.98 -0.60 -21.98
CA LEU A 243 -11.57 -0.51 -21.61
C LEU A 243 -11.28 -1.14 -20.23
N VAL A 244 -12.15 -0.96 -19.23
CA VAL A 244 -12.02 -1.60 -17.92
C VAL A 244 -12.13 -3.12 -18.00
N ASP A 245 -12.98 -3.62 -18.89
CA ASP A 245 -13.27 -5.04 -18.99
C ASP A 245 -12.12 -5.84 -19.64
N GLU A 246 -11.25 -5.15 -20.37
CA GLU A 246 -10.05 -5.70 -21.00
C GLU A 246 -8.91 -5.94 -19.97
N PRO A 247 -8.25 -7.13 -19.98
CA PRO A 247 -7.33 -7.54 -18.92
C PRO A 247 -6.14 -6.58 -18.70
N THR A 248 -5.66 -5.97 -19.78
CA THR A 248 -4.54 -5.03 -19.79
C THR A 248 -4.99 -3.57 -19.66
N GLN A 249 -6.30 -3.33 -19.59
CA GLN A 249 -6.92 -2.00 -19.68
C GLN A 249 -6.43 -1.17 -20.87
N THR A 250 -5.97 -1.88 -21.90
CA THR A 250 -5.35 -1.35 -23.09
C THR A 250 -5.98 -2.00 -24.30
N VAL A 251 -6.47 -1.20 -25.23
CA VAL A 251 -7.10 -1.70 -26.46
C VAL A 251 -6.53 -1.00 -27.68
N PRO A 252 -6.22 -1.72 -28.77
CA PRO A 252 -5.91 -1.09 -30.05
C PRO A 252 -7.06 -0.19 -30.48
N GLN A 253 -6.77 1.06 -30.84
CA GLN A 253 -7.80 2.03 -31.22
C GLN A 253 -8.67 1.53 -32.38
N SER A 254 -8.10 0.75 -33.30
CA SER A 254 -8.81 0.13 -34.43
C SER A 254 -9.85 -0.90 -34.01
N SER A 255 -9.73 -1.50 -32.82
CA SER A 255 -10.63 -2.55 -32.32
C SER A 255 -11.81 -2.01 -31.51
N LEU A 256 -11.72 -0.77 -31.01
CA LEU A 256 -12.77 -0.15 -30.20
C LEU A 256 -14.12 0.04 -30.92
N PRO A 257 -14.19 0.39 -32.22
CA PRO A 257 -15.47 0.49 -32.94
C PRO A 257 -16.29 -0.81 -32.91
N ASP A 258 -15.62 -1.94 -33.07
CA ASP A 258 -16.25 -3.26 -33.07
C ASP A 258 -16.72 -3.66 -31.66
N LEU A 259 -15.91 -3.40 -30.64
CA LEU A 259 -16.23 -3.69 -29.23
C LEU A 259 -17.45 -2.89 -28.75
N VAL A 260 -17.44 -1.57 -29.00
CA VAL A 260 -18.50 -0.66 -28.54
C VAL A 260 -19.71 -0.67 -29.49
N ARG A 261 -19.61 -1.36 -30.63
CA ARG A 261 -20.61 -1.40 -31.72
C ARG A 261 -21.02 0.00 -32.20
N ARG A 262 -20.02 0.85 -32.43
CA ARG A 262 -20.21 2.21 -32.97
C ARG A 262 -19.25 2.48 -34.11
N ASP A 263 -19.57 3.46 -34.94
CA ASP A 263 -18.69 3.86 -36.01
C ASP A 263 -17.38 4.47 -35.47
N ALA A 264 -16.31 4.33 -36.25
CA ALA A 264 -14.97 4.77 -35.86
C ALA A 264 -14.90 6.28 -35.60
N SER A 265 -15.72 7.08 -36.29
CA SER A 265 -15.76 8.54 -36.09
C SER A 265 -16.32 8.87 -34.71
N THR A 266 -17.41 8.23 -34.31
CA THR A 266 -18.02 8.41 -32.98
C THR A 266 -17.08 7.95 -31.86
N VAL A 267 -16.41 6.81 -32.04
CA VAL A 267 -15.42 6.32 -31.05
C VAL A 267 -14.25 7.30 -30.92
N SER A 268 -13.71 7.79 -32.04
CA SER A 268 -12.63 8.78 -32.01
C SER A 268 -13.06 10.08 -31.32
N GLN A 269 -14.29 10.54 -31.54
CA GLN A 269 -14.84 11.71 -30.85
C GLN A 269 -14.95 11.48 -29.33
N HIS A 270 -15.42 10.31 -28.89
CA HIS A 270 -15.47 9.95 -27.47
C HIS A 270 -14.07 9.88 -26.86
N LEU A 271 -13.11 9.27 -27.55
CA LEU A 271 -11.72 9.21 -27.07
C LEU A 271 -11.10 10.60 -26.98
N ASN A 272 -11.36 11.51 -27.92
CA ASN A 272 -10.84 12.89 -27.86
C ASN A 272 -11.42 13.63 -26.66
N LYS A 273 -12.70 13.38 -26.35
CA LYS A 273 -13.34 13.94 -25.16
C LYS A 273 -12.76 13.38 -23.87
N HIS A 274 -12.49 12.08 -23.81
CA HIS A 274 -11.94 11.42 -22.63
C HIS A 274 -10.48 11.78 -22.37
N GLU A 275 -9.69 11.93 -23.43
CA GLU A 275 -8.31 12.42 -23.38
C GLU A 275 -8.27 13.87 -22.88
N GLY A 276 -9.18 14.73 -23.37
CA GLY A 276 -9.31 16.10 -22.84
C GLY A 276 -9.82 16.20 -21.40
N LEU A 277 -10.23 15.08 -20.79
CA LEU A 277 -10.63 14.96 -19.39
C LEU A 277 -9.63 14.11 -18.57
N ASP A 278 -8.47 13.77 -19.13
CA ASP A 278 -7.44 12.94 -18.50
C ASP A 278 -7.95 11.57 -18.00
N LEU A 279 -8.95 11.00 -18.70
CA LEU A 279 -9.53 9.69 -18.37
C LEU A 279 -8.87 8.53 -19.13
N VAL A 280 -8.28 8.83 -20.28
CA VAL A 280 -7.59 7.86 -21.14
C VAL A 280 -6.33 8.49 -21.73
N ASP A 281 -5.32 7.67 -21.95
CA ASP A 281 -4.08 8.04 -22.62
C ASP A 281 -3.97 7.30 -23.97
N ARG A 282 -3.37 7.95 -24.96
CA ARG A 282 -3.04 7.33 -26.24
C ARG A 282 -1.54 7.17 -26.40
N TYR A 283 -1.14 6.02 -26.90
CA TYR A 283 0.25 5.77 -27.23
C TYR A 283 0.34 4.84 -28.43
N SER A 284 1.39 5.01 -29.24
CA SER A 284 1.62 4.20 -30.42
C SER A 284 2.67 3.13 -30.12
N VAL A 285 2.38 1.89 -30.54
CA VAL A 285 3.33 0.77 -30.47
C VAL A 285 3.41 0.12 -31.84
N GLY A 286 4.58 0.22 -32.49
CA GLY A 286 4.77 -0.29 -33.84
C GLY A 286 3.92 0.48 -34.87
N ALA A 287 2.99 -0.21 -35.53
CA ALA A 287 2.17 0.33 -36.62
C ALA A 287 0.75 0.74 -36.19
N GLY A 288 0.43 0.71 -34.89
CA GLY A 288 -0.93 0.98 -34.39
C GLY A 288 -0.97 1.84 -33.15
N ASP A 289 -2.07 2.59 -33.02
CA ASP A 289 -2.40 3.40 -31.86
C ASP A 289 -3.17 2.55 -30.83
N HIS A 290 -2.80 2.71 -29.56
CA HIS A 290 -3.41 2.05 -28.42
C HIS A 290 -3.98 3.08 -27.46
N VAL A 291 -5.07 2.71 -26.80
CA VAL A 291 -5.74 3.51 -25.77
C VAL A 291 -5.60 2.79 -24.44
N LEU A 292 -5.06 3.47 -23.43
CA LEU A 292 -4.96 3.03 -22.05
C LEU A 292 -5.98 3.77 -21.20
N LEU A 293 -6.66 3.06 -20.31
CA LEU A 293 -7.50 3.70 -19.30
C LEU A 293 -6.65 4.23 -18.14
N CYS A 294 -6.79 5.51 -17.82
CA CYS A 294 -6.08 6.14 -16.70
C CYS A 294 -6.79 5.84 -15.37
N GLU A 295 -6.10 6.14 -14.26
CA GLU A 295 -6.63 5.95 -12.90
C GLU A 295 -7.93 6.75 -12.67
N ALA A 296 -7.99 8.00 -13.15
CA ALA A 296 -9.18 8.84 -13.06
C ALA A 296 -10.40 8.23 -13.76
N GLY A 297 -10.17 7.57 -14.91
CA GLY A 297 -11.19 6.82 -15.63
C GLY A 297 -11.74 5.63 -14.84
N SER A 298 -10.88 4.91 -14.12
CA SER A 298 -11.29 3.80 -13.25
C SER A 298 -12.10 4.28 -12.03
N VAL A 299 -11.62 5.32 -11.36
CA VAL A 299 -12.31 5.94 -10.21
C VAL A 299 -13.68 6.47 -10.60
N LEU A 300 -13.79 7.10 -11.77
CA LEU A 300 -15.06 7.57 -12.34
C LEU A 300 -16.06 6.42 -12.48
N LEU A 301 -15.64 5.28 -13.06
CA LEU A 301 -16.51 4.13 -13.27
C LEU A 301 -16.97 3.48 -11.97
N ASP A 302 -16.06 3.33 -11.00
CA ASP A 302 -16.39 2.82 -9.66
C ASP A 302 -17.49 3.68 -8.99
N ARG A 303 -17.41 5.01 -9.13
CA ARG A 303 -18.44 5.92 -8.61
C ARG A 303 -19.77 5.79 -9.33
N LEU A 304 -19.75 5.68 -10.67
CA LEU A 304 -20.96 5.49 -11.48
C LEU A 304 -21.66 4.18 -11.15
N ASP A 305 -20.91 3.10 -11.00
CA ASP A 305 -21.48 1.78 -10.69
C ASP A 305 -22.01 1.73 -9.25
N ALA A 306 -21.36 2.43 -8.31
CA ALA A 306 -21.86 2.60 -6.95
C ALA A 306 -23.17 3.42 -6.90
N GLU A 307 -23.31 4.48 -7.70
CA GLU A 307 -24.55 5.26 -7.82
C GLU A 307 -25.67 4.43 -8.48
N ASN A 308 -25.38 3.75 -9.58
CA ASN A 308 -26.33 2.86 -10.25
C ASN A 308 -26.83 1.75 -9.32
N GLY A 309 -25.93 1.16 -8.52
CA GLY A 309 -26.29 0.19 -7.49
C GLY A 309 -27.18 0.78 -6.39
N ARG A 310 -26.96 2.03 -5.98
CA ARG A 310 -27.82 2.75 -5.02
C ARG A 310 -29.20 3.04 -5.63
N GLN A 311 -29.26 3.51 -6.87
CA GLN A 311 -30.49 3.81 -7.58
C GLN A 311 -31.33 2.55 -7.83
N ALA A 312 -30.70 1.43 -8.19
CA ALA A 312 -31.38 0.14 -8.34
C ALA A 312 -32.04 -0.30 -7.02
N LYS A 313 -31.32 -0.20 -5.90
CA LYS A 313 -31.86 -0.49 -4.56
C LYS A 313 -33.01 0.44 -4.19
N ALA A 314 -32.90 1.73 -4.49
CA ALA A 314 -33.96 2.70 -4.26
C ALA A 314 -35.20 2.38 -5.11
N ASN A 315 -35.04 2.08 -6.40
CA ASN A 315 -36.13 1.70 -7.30
C ASN A 315 -36.86 0.43 -6.81
N CYS A 316 -36.13 -0.57 -6.30
CA CYS A 316 -36.74 -1.76 -5.70
C CYS A 316 -37.64 -1.45 -4.49
N LEU A 317 -37.36 -0.39 -3.72
CA LEU A 317 -38.21 0.05 -2.60
C LEU A 317 -39.50 0.72 -3.08
N PHE A 318 -39.52 1.31 -4.27
CA PHE A 318 -40.72 1.93 -4.85
C PHE A 318 -41.55 0.95 -5.70
N ASP A 319 -40.94 -0.12 -6.22
CA ASP A 319 -41.66 -1.16 -6.95
C ASP A 319 -42.51 -2.06 -6.03
N THR A 320 -42.19 -2.15 -4.73
CA THR A 320 -42.97 -2.91 -3.74
C THR A 320 -44.29 -2.22 -3.32
N THR A 321 -44.51 -0.96 -3.70
CA THR A 321 -45.76 -0.22 -3.39
C THR A 321 -46.68 0.03 -4.60
N ARG A 322 -46.32 -0.43 -5.80
CA ARG A 322 -47.21 -0.43 -6.97
C ARG A 322 -47.90 -1.78 -7.17
N HIS A 323 -48.77 -2.14 -6.23
CA HIS A 323 -49.99 -2.84 -6.63
C HIS A 323 -50.83 -1.86 -7.44
N SER A 324 -50.54 -1.79 -8.74
CA SER A 324 -51.43 -1.21 -9.74
C SER A 324 -52.78 -1.90 -9.60
N ASN A 325 -53.71 -1.26 -8.90
CA ASN A 325 -55.14 -1.51 -9.05
C ASN A 325 -55.48 -1.26 -10.52
N LYS A 326 -55.36 -2.31 -11.33
CA LYS A 326 -55.96 -2.38 -12.66
C LYS A 326 -57.47 -2.26 -12.43
N ARG A 327 -58.00 -1.04 -12.47
CA ARG A 327 -59.41 -0.85 -12.75
C ARG A 327 -59.66 -1.49 -14.11
N PRO A 328 -60.56 -2.48 -14.22
CA PRO A 328 -60.92 -3.04 -15.51
C PRO A 328 -61.60 -1.94 -16.31
N SER A 329 -60.89 -1.40 -17.29
CA SER A 329 -61.51 -0.63 -18.36
C SER A 329 -62.39 -1.60 -19.14
N LYS A 330 -63.71 -1.38 -19.11
CA LYS A 330 -64.67 -2.14 -19.92
C LYS A 330 -64.23 -2.12 -21.39
N PRO A 331 -64.26 -3.26 -22.11
CA PRO A 331 -64.01 -3.24 -23.55
C PRO A 331 -65.22 -2.61 -24.26
N PRO A 332 -65.03 -1.74 -25.26
CA PRO A 332 -66.07 -1.44 -26.22
C PRO A 332 -66.26 -2.64 -27.17
N SER A 333 -67.53 -2.89 -27.48
CA SER A 333 -68.07 -3.96 -28.31
C SER A 333 -67.41 -4.12 -29.69
N GLN A 334 -67.45 -5.36 -30.19
CA GLN A 334 -67.04 -5.85 -31.50
C GLN A 334 -67.68 -5.15 -32.71
N ARG A 335 -66.88 -5.01 -33.79
CA ARG A 335 -67.20 -5.22 -35.23
C ARG A 335 -65.90 -4.99 -36.02
N GLY A 336 -65.38 -5.84 -36.89
CA GLY A 336 -65.68 -7.17 -37.38
C GLY A 336 -64.53 -7.60 -38.32
N GLU A 337 -64.55 -8.88 -38.71
CA GLU A 337 -64.02 -9.43 -39.98
C GLU A 337 -62.50 -9.43 -40.27
N GLY A 338 -61.91 -10.63 -40.12
CA GLY A 338 -61.29 -11.37 -41.24
C GLY A 338 -59.84 -11.08 -41.67
N GLY A 339 -58.90 -11.98 -41.34
CA GLY A 339 -57.61 -12.10 -42.06
C GLY A 339 -56.56 -13.01 -41.39
N PRO A 340 -55.80 -13.87 -42.12
CA PRO A 340 -55.17 -15.11 -41.60
C PRO A 340 -53.70 -14.95 -41.12
N PRO A 341 -53.05 -16.01 -40.57
CA PRO A 341 -51.98 -15.87 -39.58
C PRO A 341 -50.57 -15.74 -40.19
N ARG A 342 -49.75 -14.88 -39.60
CA ARG A 342 -48.29 -14.85 -39.80
C ARG A 342 -47.57 -15.43 -38.59
N GLN A 343 -46.66 -16.35 -38.89
CA GLN A 343 -45.71 -17.00 -37.99
C GLN A 343 -44.76 -15.98 -37.35
N GLN A 344 -44.37 -16.19 -36.09
CA GLN A 344 -43.03 -15.87 -35.57
C GLN A 344 -42.70 -16.71 -34.32
N PRO A 345 -41.41 -16.96 -34.02
CA PRO A 345 -40.93 -18.06 -33.17
C PRO A 345 -40.67 -17.67 -31.71
N LEU A 346 -40.64 -18.70 -30.86
CA LEU A 346 -40.25 -18.66 -29.44
C LEU A 346 -38.77 -18.31 -29.26
N THR A 347 -38.49 -17.25 -28.51
CA THR A 347 -37.15 -16.89 -28.00
C THR A 347 -36.89 -17.51 -26.61
N ALA A 348 -35.65 -17.95 -26.47
CA ALA A 348 -35.05 -18.68 -25.36
C ALA A 348 -34.93 -17.87 -24.06
N ALA A 349 -35.10 -18.57 -22.93
CA ALA A 349 -34.52 -18.21 -21.65
C ALA A 349 -33.09 -18.78 -21.60
N ALA A 350 -32.09 -17.92 -21.31
CA ALA A 350 -30.73 -18.35 -21.03
C ALA A 350 -30.29 -17.72 -19.71
N ASP A 351 -29.81 -18.60 -18.83
CA ASP A 351 -29.60 -18.44 -17.40
C ASP A 351 -28.43 -17.53 -17.01
N ASN A 352 -28.61 -16.86 -15.87
CA ASN A 352 -27.74 -15.84 -15.27
C ASN A 352 -26.52 -16.41 -14.53
N THR A 353 -26.00 -17.57 -14.94
CA THR A 353 -25.00 -18.33 -14.15
C THR A 353 -23.55 -18.05 -14.59
N THR A 354 -23.33 -17.39 -15.74
CA THR A 354 -22.00 -17.16 -16.33
C THR A 354 -21.23 -16.00 -15.69
N THR A 355 -21.91 -15.08 -15.00
CA THR A 355 -21.28 -13.85 -14.46
C THR A 355 -20.45 -14.10 -13.20
N VAL A 356 -20.79 -15.12 -12.40
CA VAL A 356 -20.09 -15.39 -11.12
C VAL A 356 -18.77 -16.12 -11.33
N ALA A 357 -18.63 -16.92 -12.39
CA ALA A 357 -17.40 -17.70 -12.66
C ALA A 357 -16.26 -16.89 -13.32
N ARG A 358 -16.55 -15.73 -13.95
CA ARG A 358 -15.56 -14.93 -14.70
C ARG A 358 -14.73 -13.96 -13.86
N LEU A 359 -15.15 -13.67 -12.62
CA LEU A 359 -14.42 -12.80 -11.69
C LEU A 359 -13.08 -13.40 -11.21
N ALA A 360 -12.87 -14.71 -11.36
CA ALA A 360 -11.69 -15.41 -10.84
C ALA A 360 -10.44 -15.35 -11.74
N SER A 361 -10.53 -14.90 -13.00
CA SER A 361 -9.45 -15.05 -14.00
C SER A 361 -8.57 -13.80 -14.26
N ARG A 362 -8.78 -12.68 -13.54
CA ARG A 362 -8.21 -11.33 -13.84
C ARG A 362 -6.83 -11.01 -13.21
N SER A 363 -6.02 -11.99 -12.80
CA SER A 363 -4.94 -11.75 -11.83
C SER A 363 -3.58 -11.22 -12.35
N ASN A 364 -3.24 -11.32 -13.63
CA ASN A 364 -1.82 -11.20 -14.04
C ASN A 364 -1.57 -10.01 -14.98
N HIS A 365 -0.56 -9.19 -14.62
CA HIS A 365 0.03 -8.00 -15.30
C HIS A 365 -0.32 -6.65 -14.65
N ARG A 366 0.53 -6.17 -13.73
CA ARG A 366 0.38 -4.84 -13.09
C ARG A 366 1.73 -4.19 -12.78
N ALA A 367 1.81 -2.88 -13.05
CA ALA A 367 2.87 -1.99 -12.59
C ALA A 367 2.98 -2.00 -11.05
N ALA A 368 4.19 -1.79 -10.54
CA ALA A 368 4.45 -1.69 -9.11
C ALA A 368 3.95 -0.33 -8.60
N VAL A 369 3.20 -0.37 -7.49
CA VAL A 369 2.69 0.80 -6.77
C VAL A 369 3.41 0.84 -5.42
N VAL A 370 3.73 2.05 -4.96
CA VAL A 370 4.39 2.27 -3.68
C VAL A 370 3.39 2.89 -2.72
N PHE A 371 3.27 2.34 -1.51
CA PHE A 371 2.39 2.85 -0.47
C PHE A 371 3.20 3.22 0.76
N ARG A 372 2.91 4.39 1.33
CA ARG A 372 3.49 4.76 2.62
C ARG A 372 2.63 4.21 3.75
N LEU A 373 3.27 3.56 4.72
CA LEU A 373 2.57 3.24 5.95
C LEU A 373 2.32 4.54 6.75
N ALA A 374 1.06 4.91 6.97
CA ALA A 374 0.74 6.13 7.70
C ALA A 374 0.96 5.91 9.19
N ASP A 375 1.74 6.80 9.79
CA ASP A 375 1.91 6.83 11.23
C ASP A 375 0.73 7.57 11.89
N SER A 376 -0.26 6.80 12.37
CA SER A 376 -1.34 7.31 13.22
C SER A 376 -0.84 7.71 14.62
N MET A 377 0.34 7.24 15.04
CA MET A 377 0.89 7.43 16.38
C MET A 377 1.90 8.59 16.50
N ARG A 378 2.65 8.98 15.45
CA ARG A 378 3.61 10.13 15.49
C ARG A 378 2.99 11.41 16.01
N ARG A 379 1.74 11.72 15.61
CA ARG A 379 1.04 12.93 16.07
C ARG A 379 0.68 12.90 17.55
N ARG A 380 0.55 11.72 18.16
CA ARG A 380 0.28 11.58 19.60
C ARG A 380 1.56 11.63 20.44
N MET A 381 2.66 11.02 19.99
CA MET A 381 3.90 10.96 20.79
C MET A 381 4.74 12.24 20.75
N ILE A 382 4.81 12.94 19.60
CA ILE A 382 5.54 14.22 19.52
C ILE A 382 4.83 15.31 20.36
N GLY A 383 3.51 15.24 20.50
CA GLY A 383 2.74 16.11 21.40
C GLY A 383 2.96 15.80 22.88
N ALA A 384 3.06 14.53 23.25
CA ALA A 384 3.25 14.09 24.64
C ALA A 384 4.67 14.38 25.16
N SER A 385 5.71 14.15 24.34
CA SER A 385 7.11 14.41 24.75
C SER A 385 7.41 15.91 24.91
N ARG A 386 6.79 16.79 24.09
CA ARG A 386 6.90 18.25 24.29
C ARG A 386 6.14 18.74 25.53
N GLN A 387 5.03 18.11 25.91
CA GLN A 387 4.29 18.46 27.12
C GLN A 387 5.00 18.01 28.41
N LEU A 388 5.70 16.88 28.39
CA LEU A 388 6.48 16.40 29.54
C LEU A 388 7.76 17.21 29.77
N CYS A 389 8.43 17.71 28.74
CA CYS A 389 9.58 18.62 28.91
C CYS A 389 9.19 20.02 29.40
N LEU A 390 7.98 20.51 29.09
CA LEU A 390 7.51 21.83 29.56
C LEU A 390 6.95 21.81 30.99
N ALA A 391 6.56 20.65 31.51
CA ALA A 391 6.05 20.51 32.88
C ALA A 391 7.15 20.33 33.95
N GLY A 392 8.41 20.10 33.55
CA GLY A 392 9.54 19.89 34.45
C GLY A 392 10.40 21.14 34.76
N CYS A 393 10.02 22.32 34.28
CA CYS A 393 10.79 23.57 34.43
C CYS A 393 10.06 24.66 35.26
N CYS A 394 9.07 24.30 36.07
CA CYS A 394 8.38 25.22 36.99
C CYS A 394 8.58 24.82 38.44
#